data_AF-A0A853B2U6-F1
#
_entry.id   AF-A0A853B2U6-F1
#
_cell.length_a   1.000
_cell.length_b   1.000
_cell.length_c   1.000
_cell.angle_alpha   90.00
_cell.angle_beta   90.00
_cell.angle_gamma   90.00
#
_symmetry.space_group_name_H-M   'P 1'
#
loop_
_entity.id
_entity.type
_entity.pdbx_description
1 polymer ?
#
loop_
_entity_poly.entity_id
_entity_poly.type
_entity_poly.pdbx_seq_one_letter_code
_entity_poly.pdbx_strand_id
1 'polypeptide(L)'
;MTTATPRAATRSWWSVLPNWGYQILPRDTRTIITCVFLGLTMAVVLQITERLDLALTGGSIAIVSSVVVCLIWVPSAAFYGLTGALITAWINPVISNLTASQPMAPFLFLTNAAHTVPVALLVWLVKSRKRGLNLAQLLVIGQVGGLADAVVFGIGNRLILHLPWDFITFQILVLQPCYLAGSVITYGLMRRLVQARLAPKERAGKVRIDEV
;
A
#
# COMPACT_ATOMS: atom_id res chain seq x y z
N MET A 1 19.03 -36.59 35.85
CA MET A 1 18.91 -35.17 35.47
C MET A 1 18.70 -35.09 33.97
N THR A 2 17.45 -35.10 33.53
CA THR A 2 17.07 -34.97 32.11
C THR A 2 16.79 -33.49 31.85
N THR A 3 17.60 -32.89 30.99
CA THR A 3 17.46 -31.50 30.54
C THR A 3 16.20 -31.37 29.71
N ALA A 4 15.19 -30.69 30.25
CA ALA A 4 14.01 -30.31 29.51
C ALA A 4 14.38 -29.25 28.47
N THR A 5 14.44 -29.64 27.21
CA THR A 5 14.56 -28.74 26.06
C THR A 5 13.35 -27.79 26.06
N PRO A 6 13.54 -26.46 26.00
CA PRO A 6 12.40 -25.55 25.93
C PRO A 6 11.67 -25.79 24.60
N ARG A 7 10.42 -26.24 24.68
CA ARG A 7 9.50 -26.33 23.54
C ARG A 7 9.46 -24.96 22.87
N ALA A 8 9.98 -24.88 21.64
CA ALA A 8 9.82 -23.73 20.78
C ALA A 8 8.32 -23.47 20.61
N ALA A 9 7.82 -22.42 21.28
CA ALA A 9 6.44 -22.01 21.15
C ALA A 9 6.14 -21.78 19.66
N THR A 10 5.24 -22.60 19.12
CA THR A 10 4.69 -22.47 17.78
C THR A 10 3.98 -21.12 17.68
N ARG A 11 4.73 -20.08 17.26
CA ARG A 11 4.16 -18.76 16.98
C ARG A 11 3.11 -18.94 15.89
N SER A 12 1.84 -18.82 16.28
CA SER A 12 0.71 -19.07 15.39
C SER A 12 0.86 -18.25 14.11
N TRP A 13 0.43 -18.83 13.00
CA TRP A 13 0.47 -18.19 11.69
C TRP A 13 -0.35 -16.87 11.66
N TRP A 14 -1.13 -16.58 12.69
CA TRP A 14 -2.01 -15.41 12.80
C TRP A 14 -1.52 -14.35 13.79
N SER A 15 -0.24 -14.38 14.18
CA SER A 15 0.34 -13.41 15.12
C SER A 15 0.39 -11.98 14.56
N VAL A 16 0.15 -11.00 15.44
CA VAL A 16 0.29 -9.53 15.24
C VAL A 16 1.64 -9.15 14.61
N LEU A 17 1.66 -8.26 13.60
CA LEU A 17 2.89 -7.68 13.07
C LEU A 17 3.54 -6.76 14.11
N PRO A 18 4.82 -6.96 14.52
CA PRO A 18 5.44 -6.21 15.60
C PRO A 18 5.56 -4.71 15.31
N ASN A 19 5.67 -3.87 16.34
CA ASN A 19 5.87 -2.43 16.15
C ASN A 19 7.32 -2.14 15.71
N TRP A 20 7.49 -1.38 14.62
CA TRP A 20 8.79 -0.95 14.06
C TRP A 20 9.07 0.55 14.23
N GLY A 21 8.38 1.26 15.14
CA GLY A 21 8.61 2.70 15.38
C GLY A 21 8.12 3.55 14.20
N TYR A 22 6.80 3.59 14.01
CA TYR A 22 6.19 4.30 12.87
C TYR A 22 6.39 5.80 12.97
N GLN A 23 6.75 6.42 11.85
CA GLN A 23 6.79 7.86 11.67
C GLN A 23 5.96 8.20 10.44
N ILE A 24 5.09 9.19 10.57
CA ILE A 24 4.23 9.62 9.46
C ILE A 24 5.03 10.34 8.37
N LEU A 25 6.04 11.14 8.74
CA LEU A 25 6.86 11.92 7.81
C LEU A 25 8.36 11.66 8.05
N PRO A 26 8.88 10.45 7.74
CA PRO A 26 10.30 10.18 7.86
C PRO A 26 11.07 10.95 6.78
N ARG A 27 12.14 11.64 7.20
CA ARG A 27 12.99 12.47 6.31
C ARG A 27 14.40 11.91 6.10
N ASP A 28 14.64 10.67 6.53
CA ASP A 28 15.95 10.04 6.41
C ASP A 28 16.28 9.71 4.94
N THR A 29 17.46 10.09 4.47
CA THR A 29 17.93 9.85 3.08
C THR A 29 17.81 8.38 2.67
N ARG A 30 18.13 7.45 3.57
CA ARG A 30 17.98 6.00 3.34
C ARG A 30 16.53 5.62 3.01
N THR A 31 15.57 6.20 3.73
CA THR A 31 14.13 5.94 3.48
C THR A 31 13.71 6.48 2.12
N ILE A 32 14.13 7.70 1.79
CA ILE A 32 13.81 8.33 0.50
C ILE A 32 14.36 7.47 -0.65
N ILE A 33 15.64 7.09 -0.60
CA ILE A 33 16.27 6.26 -1.63
C ILE A 33 15.54 4.91 -1.77
N THR A 34 15.23 4.22 -0.66
CA THR A 34 14.48 2.96 -0.71
C THR A 34 13.09 3.14 -1.33
N CYS A 35 12.38 4.23 -1.02
CA CYS A 35 11.05 4.49 -1.59
C CYS A 35 11.11 4.84 -3.08
N VAL A 36 12.18 5.48 -3.55
CA VAL A 36 12.43 5.73 -4.97
C VAL A 36 12.66 4.42 -5.71
N PHE A 37 13.56 3.55 -5.23
CA PHE A 37 13.79 2.24 -5.86
C PHE A 37 12.52 1.38 -5.84
N LEU A 38 11.79 1.37 -4.72
CA LEU A 38 10.51 0.68 -4.61
C LEU A 38 9.49 1.24 -5.62
N GLY A 39 9.43 2.56 -5.80
CA GLY A 39 8.56 3.21 -6.78
C GLY A 39 8.96 2.92 -8.23
N LEU A 40 10.25 2.80 -8.52
CA LEU A 40 10.73 2.38 -9.85
C LEU A 40 10.34 0.94 -10.16
N THR A 41 10.58 0.00 -9.23
CA THR A 41 10.10 -1.38 -9.37
C THR A 41 8.59 -1.41 -9.56
N MET A 42 7.87 -0.60 -8.79
CA MET A 42 6.43 -0.49 -8.86
C MET A 42 5.94 0.02 -10.21
N ALA A 43 6.55 1.07 -10.75
CA ALA A 43 6.16 1.62 -12.04
C ALA A 43 6.31 0.62 -13.19
N VAL A 44 7.32 -0.26 -13.14
CA VAL A 44 7.46 -1.34 -14.13
C VAL A 44 6.31 -2.33 -13.99
N VAL A 45 5.99 -2.77 -12.76
CA VAL A 45 4.88 -3.71 -12.54
C VAL A 45 3.55 -3.07 -12.93
N LEU A 46 3.32 -1.81 -12.58
CA LEU A 46 2.08 -1.11 -12.94
C LEU A 46 1.95 -0.88 -14.42
N GLN A 47 3.00 -0.54 -15.16
CA GLN A 47 2.90 -0.45 -16.61
C GLN A 47 2.47 -1.77 -17.23
N ILE A 48 2.92 -2.91 -16.69
CA ILE A 48 2.47 -4.23 -17.15
C ILE A 48 1.00 -4.45 -16.79
N THR A 49 0.59 -4.17 -15.54
CA THR A 49 -0.80 -4.38 -15.13
C THR A 49 -1.77 -3.42 -15.80
N GLU A 50 -1.38 -2.19 -16.08
CA GLU A 50 -2.15 -1.22 -16.84
C GLU A 50 -2.42 -1.74 -18.26
N ARG A 51 -1.45 -2.40 -18.91
CA ARG A 51 -1.66 -3.04 -20.21
C ARG A 51 -2.57 -4.27 -20.13
N LEU A 52 -2.50 -5.03 -19.04
CA LEU A 52 -3.43 -6.13 -18.79
C LEU A 52 -4.85 -5.62 -18.55
N ASP A 53 -5.03 -4.59 -17.75
CA ASP A 53 -6.33 -3.96 -17.49
C ASP A 53 -6.90 -3.32 -18.76
N LEU A 54 -6.05 -2.74 -19.61
CA LEU A 54 -6.45 -2.26 -20.93
C LEU A 54 -6.96 -3.40 -21.83
N ALA A 55 -6.32 -4.57 -21.80
CA ALA A 55 -6.76 -5.74 -22.56
C ALA A 55 -8.04 -6.38 -22.00
N LEU A 56 -8.24 -6.37 -20.68
CA LEU A 56 -9.36 -7.04 -20.01
C LEU A 56 -10.64 -6.20 -19.97
N THR A 57 -10.51 -4.89 -19.74
CA THR A 57 -11.64 -4.00 -19.44
C THR A 57 -11.62 -2.70 -20.25
N GLY A 58 -10.71 -2.60 -21.24
CA GLY A 58 -10.48 -1.37 -21.99
C GLY A 58 -9.82 -0.27 -21.14
N GLY A 59 -9.30 -0.59 -19.95
CA GLY A 59 -8.67 0.35 -19.04
C GLY A 59 -9.67 1.13 -18.17
N SER A 60 -10.97 0.87 -18.35
CA SER A 60 -12.05 1.53 -17.59
C SER A 60 -12.20 0.96 -16.17
N ILE A 61 -11.78 -0.30 -15.95
CA ILE A 61 -11.83 -0.98 -14.65
C ILE A 61 -10.47 -1.63 -14.38
N ALA A 62 -9.72 -1.08 -13.42
CA ALA A 62 -8.34 -1.49 -13.12
C ALA A 62 -8.27 -2.68 -12.14
N ILE A 63 -8.71 -3.86 -12.56
CA ILE A 63 -8.85 -5.06 -11.71
C ILE A 63 -7.48 -5.53 -11.20
N VAL A 64 -6.54 -5.77 -12.11
CA VAL A 64 -5.22 -6.32 -11.79
C VAL A 64 -4.38 -5.27 -11.06
N SER A 65 -4.42 -4.03 -11.54
CA SER A 65 -3.67 -2.94 -10.93
C SER A 65 -4.12 -2.68 -9.48
N SER A 66 -5.40 -2.81 -9.14
CA SER A 66 -5.90 -2.62 -7.77
C SER A 66 -5.29 -3.59 -6.75
N VAL A 67 -5.05 -4.84 -7.16
CA VAL A 67 -4.39 -5.85 -6.32
C VAL A 67 -2.92 -5.48 -6.12
N VAL A 68 -2.23 -5.11 -7.20
CA VAL A 68 -0.80 -4.76 -7.18
C VAL A 68 -0.53 -3.47 -6.41
N VAL A 69 -1.41 -2.48 -6.56
CA VAL A 69 -1.41 -1.23 -5.80
C VAL A 69 -1.42 -1.54 -4.30
N CYS A 70 -2.34 -2.39 -3.83
CA CYS A 70 -2.37 -2.81 -2.43
C CYS A 70 -1.08 -3.49 -1.98
N LEU A 71 -0.48 -4.29 -2.86
CA LEU A 71 0.74 -5.04 -2.56
C LEU A 71 1.94 -4.12 -2.28
N ILE A 72 1.96 -2.91 -2.85
CA ILE A 72 3.13 -2.03 -2.80
C ILE A 72 2.87 -0.77 -1.98
N TRP A 73 1.74 -0.10 -2.16
CA TRP A 73 1.44 1.15 -1.45
C TRP A 73 1.15 0.93 0.02
N VAL A 74 0.46 -0.14 0.38
CA VAL A 74 0.15 -0.41 1.78
C VAL A 74 1.42 -0.71 2.59
N PRO A 75 2.36 -1.56 2.13
CA PRO A 75 3.66 -1.69 2.80
C PRO A 75 4.48 -0.41 2.78
N SER A 76 4.47 0.35 1.67
CA SER A 76 5.21 1.62 1.60
C SER A 76 4.70 2.62 2.64
N ALA A 77 3.38 2.80 2.73
CA ALA A 77 2.72 3.63 3.73
C ALA A 77 2.93 3.12 5.15
N ALA A 78 2.95 1.81 5.36
CA ALA A 78 3.11 1.21 6.68
C ALA A 78 4.56 1.23 7.20
N PHE A 79 5.56 1.04 6.33
CA PHE A 79 6.98 1.02 6.71
C PHE A 79 7.66 2.38 6.62
N TYR A 80 7.30 3.19 5.63
CA TYR A 80 7.99 4.43 5.29
C TYR A 80 7.12 5.68 5.41
N GLY A 81 5.94 5.55 6.03
CA GLY A 81 5.06 6.68 6.30
C GLY A 81 4.44 7.29 5.04
N LEU A 82 3.85 8.45 5.20
CA LEU A 82 3.21 9.20 4.12
C LEU A 82 4.22 9.67 3.06
N THR A 83 5.38 10.15 3.49
CA THR A 83 6.43 10.62 2.56
C THR A 83 6.89 9.50 1.64
N GLY A 84 7.20 8.32 2.21
CA GLY A 84 7.61 7.16 1.42
C GLY A 84 6.50 6.67 0.50
N ALA A 85 5.26 6.62 1.00
CA ALA A 85 4.10 6.22 0.22
C ALA A 85 3.88 7.10 -1.00
N LEU A 86 3.89 8.43 -0.83
CA LEU A 86 3.68 9.38 -1.93
C LEU A 86 4.81 9.30 -2.97
N ILE A 87 6.07 9.19 -2.54
CA ILE A 87 7.19 9.02 -3.47
C ILE A 87 7.00 7.74 -4.30
N THR A 88 6.73 6.60 -3.63
CA THR A 88 6.50 5.32 -4.32
C THR A 88 5.30 5.40 -5.27
N ALA A 89 4.23 6.08 -4.85
CA ALA A 89 3.00 6.22 -5.60
C ALA A 89 3.08 7.15 -6.81
N TRP A 90 3.89 8.21 -6.75
CA TRP A 90 3.92 9.24 -7.80
C TRP A 90 4.94 8.98 -8.90
N ILE A 91 5.89 8.06 -8.71
CA ILE A 91 6.82 7.66 -9.78
C ILE A 91 6.05 7.08 -10.98
N ASN A 92 5.00 6.26 -10.76
CA ASN A 92 4.20 5.71 -11.85
C ASN A 92 3.49 6.79 -12.68
N PRO A 93 2.67 7.69 -12.09
CA PRO A 93 2.08 8.82 -12.82
C PRO A 93 3.11 9.66 -13.58
N VAL A 94 4.28 9.96 -13.01
CA VAL A 94 5.33 10.71 -13.73
C VAL A 94 5.71 9.99 -15.03
N ILE A 95 6.00 8.69 -14.95
CA ILE A 95 6.40 7.91 -16.13
C ILE A 95 5.22 7.78 -17.11
N SER A 96 4.01 7.51 -16.64
CA SER A 96 2.81 7.39 -17.47
C SER A 96 2.47 8.68 -18.21
N ASN A 97 2.70 9.85 -17.59
CA ASN A 97 2.52 11.14 -18.26
C ASN A 97 3.63 11.39 -19.30
N LEU A 98 4.88 11.12 -18.96
CA LEU A 98 6.02 11.29 -19.88
C LEU A 98 5.94 10.36 -21.10
N THR A 99 5.36 9.18 -20.94
CA THR A 99 5.21 8.17 -22.01
C THR A 99 3.84 8.22 -22.69
N ALA A 100 2.95 9.13 -22.27
CA ALA A 100 1.56 9.20 -22.73
C ALA A 100 0.86 7.82 -22.73
N SER A 101 1.08 7.03 -21.68
CA SER A 101 0.69 5.61 -21.64
C SER A 101 -0.83 5.40 -21.64
N GLN A 102 -1.57 6.34 -21.05
CA GLN A 102 -3.03 6.32 -20.95
C GLN A 102 -3.62 7.72 -20.76
N PRO A 103 -4.89 7.96 -21.19
CA PRO A 103 -5.54 9.26 -21.05
C PRO A 103 -5.77 9.68 -19.59
N MET A 104 -5.85 8.71 -18.68
CA MET A 104 -6.03 8.94 -17.24
C MET A 104 -4.73 9.33 -16.51
N ALA A 105 -3.57 9.31 -17.18
CA ALA A 105 -2.26 9.48 -16.54
C ALA A 105 -2.13 10.74 -15.65
N PRO A 106 -2.63 11.93 -16.02
CA PRO A 106 -2.55 13.12 -15.15
C PRO A 106 -3.36 12.94 -13.86
N PHE A 107 -4.46 12.20 -13.94
CA PHE A 107 -5.36 11.97 -12.81
C PHE A 107 -4.83 10.93 -11.82
N LEU A 108 -3.87 10.10 -12.25
CA LEU A 108 -3.26 9.07 -11.39
C LEU A 108 -2.53 9.66 -10.17
N PHE A 109 -2.07 10.91 -10.23
CA PHE A 109 -1.50 11.57 -9.04
C PHE A 109 -2.53 11.69 -7.91
N LEU A 110 -3.77 12.03 -8.27
CA LEU A 110 -4.88 12.21 -7.33
C LEU A 110 -5.36 10.87 -6.77
N THR A 111 -5.53 9.86 -7.63
CA THR A 111 -5.96 8.51 -7.22
C THR A 111 -4.95 7.90 -6.25
N ASN A 112 -3.66 8.01 -6.58
CA ASN A 112 -2.63 7.41 -5.76
C ASN A 112 -2.47 8.16 -4.42
N ALA A 113 -2.67 9.48 -4.39
CA ALA A 113 -2.72 10.23 -3.14
C ALA A 113 -3.96 9.86 -2.32
N ALA A 114 -5.12 9.72 -2.97
CA ALA A 114 -6.37 9.31 -2.35
C ALA A 114 -6.29 7.92 -1.72
N HIS A 115 -5.46 7.03 -2.26
CA HIS A 115 -5.17 5.75 -1.63
C HIS A 115 -4.16 5.87 -0.48
N THR A 116 -2.98 6.45 -0.76
CA THR A 116 -1.84 6.41 0.16
C THR A 116 -2.01 7.28 1.40
N VAL A 117 -2.68 8.43 1.29
CA VAL A 117 -2.91 9.35 2.40
C VAL A 117 -3.79 8.72 3.48
N PRO A 118 -5.01 8.21 3.19
CA PRO A 118 -5.82 7.54 4.21
C PRO A 118 -5.13 6.32 4.79
N VAL A 119 -4.42 5.53 3.98
CA VAL A 119 -3.70 4.36 4.49
C VAL A 119 -2.62 4.76 5.49
N ALA A 120 -1.78 5.75 5.17
CA ALA A 120 -0.75 6.23 6.09
C ALA A 120 -1.34 6.81 7.39
N LEU A 121 -2.42 7.58 7.29
CA LEU A 121 -3.11 8.16 8.45
C LEU A 121 -3.74 7.08 9.33
N LEU A 122 -4.40 6.08 8.75
CA LEU A 122 -5.00 4.99 9.52
C LEU A 122 -3.94 4.09 10.17
N VAL A 123 -2.83 3.82 9.47
CA VAL A 123 -1.70 3.11 10.09
C VAL A 123 -1.15 3.91 11.26
N TRP A 124 -1.00 5.23 11.13
CA TRP A 124 -0.57 6.11 12.21
C TRP A 124 -1.51 6.03 13.42
N LEU A 125 -2.82 6.18 13.19
CA LEU A 125 -3.85 6.13 14.24
C LEU A 125 -3.85 4.78 14.97
N VAL A 126 -3.83 3.67 14.24
CA VAL A 126 -3.89 2.32 14.82
C VAL A 126 -2.58 1.97 15.56
N LYS A 127 -1.44 2.41 15.04
CA LYS A 127 -0.11 2.02 15.55
C LYS A 127 0.44 2.93 16.65
N SER A 128 -0.11 4.13 16.83
CA SER A 128 0.26 5.05 17.93
C SER A 128 0.13 4.41 19.34
N ARG A 129 -0.61 3.31 19.49
CA ARG A 129 -0.94 2.67 20.79
C ARG A 129 0.00 1.53 21.25
N LYS A 130 1.28 1.51 20.86
CA LYS A 130 2.29 0.45 21.17
C LYS A 130 1.92 -0.98 20.72
N ARG A 131 0.73 -1.21 20.16
CA ARG A 131 0.28 -2.49 19.60
C ARG A 131 0.73 -2.63 18.14
N GLY A 132 1.04 -3.87 17.78
CA GLY A 132 1.34 -4.22 16.39
C GLY A 132 0.08 -4.23 15.51
N LEU A 133 0.25 -4.51 14.22
CA LEU A 133 -0.85 -4.49 13.25
C LEU A 133 -1.45 -5.89 13.05
N ASN A 134 -2.75 -6.03 13.29
CA ASN A 134 -3.48 -7.28 13.04
C ASN A 134 -3.95 -7.37 11.58
N LEU A 135 -4.21 -8.58 11.08
CA LEU A 135 -4.78 -8.78 9.74
C LEU A 135 -6.08 -7.98 9.56
N ALA A 136 -7.04 -8.09 10.48
CA ALA A 136 -8.30 -7.36 10.38
C ALA A 136 -8.11 -5.83 10.28
N GLN A 137 -7.13 -5.27 11.00
CA GLN A 137 -6.80 -3.86 10.90
C GLN A 137 -6.23 -3.53 9.52
N LEU A 138 -5.33 -4.36 8.99
CA LEU A 138 -4.79 -4.17 7.65
C LEU A 138 -5.87 -4.29 6.56
N LEU A 139 -6.82 -5.22 6.71
CA LEU A 139 -7.95 -5.36 5.78
C LEU A 139 -8.81 -4.09 5.79
N VAL A 140 -9.20 -3.59 6.97
CA VAL A 140 -9.98 -2.35 7.08
C VAL A 140 -9.22 -1.17 6.47
N ILE A 141 -7.93 -1.04 6.77
CA ILE A 141 -7.09 0.03 6.20
C ILE A 141 -7.04 -0.05 4.67
N GLY A 142 -6.82 -1.25 4.13
CA GLY A 142 -6.77 -1.47 2.69
C GLY A 142 -8.11 -1.24 1.99
N GLN A 143 -9.23 -1.57 2.62
CA GLN A 143 -10.56 -1.26 2.10
C GLN A 143 -10.87 0.24 2.10
N VAL A 144 -10.51 0.97 3.17
CA VAL A 144 -10.71 2.42 3.21
C VAL A 144 -9.83 3.11 2.17
N GLY A 145 -8.55 2.70 2.05
CA GLY A 145 -7.66 3.19 1.00
C GLY A 145 -8.17 2.88 -0.40
N GLY A 146 -8.59 1.65 -0.65
CA GLY A 146 -9.15 1.21 -1.93
C GLY A 146 -10.47 1.89 -2.28
N LEU A 147 -11.33 2.19 -1.31
CA LEU A 147 -12.55 2.96 -1.55
C LEU A 147 -12.26 4.40 -1.93
N ALA A 148 -11.35 5.07 -1.22
CA ALA A 148 -10.94 6.43 -1.56
C ALA A 148 -10.32 6.49 -2.98
N ASP A 149 -9.48 5.52 -3.30
CA ASP A 149 -8.89 5.33 -4.63
C ASP A 149 -9.96 5.11 -5.71
N ALA A 150 -10.87 4.15 -5.52
CA ALA A 150 -11.93 3.82 -6.47
C ALA A 150 -12.89 4.99 -6.73
N VAL A 151 -13.23 5.77 -5.69
CA VAL A 151 -14.06 6.96 -5.82
C VAL A 151 -13.35 8.01 -6.67
N VAL A 152 -12.08 8.31 -6.36
CA VAL A 152 -11.32 9.30 -7.12
C VAL A 152 -11.11 8.83 -8.55
N PHE A 153 -10.74 7.57 -8.76
CA PHE A 153 -10.58 6.99 -10.10
C PHE A 153 -11.89 7.05 -10.91
N GLY A 154 -13.03 6.76 -10.26
CA GLY A 154 -14.36 6.92 -10.85
C GLY A 154 -14.66 8.37 -11.27
N ILE A 155 -14.34 9.34 -10.42
CA ILE A 155 -14.47 10.77 -10.76
C ILE A 155 -13.60 11.12 -11.98
N GLY A 156 -12.37 10.63 -12.04
CA GLY A 156 -11.49 10.81 -13.20
C GLY A 156 -12.09 10.22 -14.48
N ASN A 157 -12.61 8.99 -14.40
CA ASN A 157 -13.34 8.33 -15.49
C ASN A 157 -14.55 9.14 -15.96
N ARG A 158 -15.28 9.79 -15.06
CA ARG A 158 -16.37 10.69 -15.41
C ARG A 158 -15.89 11.94 -16.13
N LEU A 159 -14.87 12.60 -15.61
CA LEU A 159 -14.40 13.89 -16.13
C LEU A 159 -13.66 13.75 -17.46
N ILE A 160 -12.89 12.68 -17.65
CA ILE A 160 -12.05 12.47 -18.83
C ILE A 160 -12.79 11.63 -19.87
N LEU A 161 -13.31 10.48 -19.46
CA LEU A 161 -13.94 9.51 -20.38
C LEU A 161 -15.46 9.68 -20.50
N HIS A 162 -16.05 10.66 -19.80
CA HIS A 162 -17.48 11.00 -19.87
C HIS A 162 -18.42 9.82 -19.53
N LEU A 163 -17.95 8.84 -18.77
CA LEU A 163 -18.73 7.65 -18.38
C LEU A 163 -19.92 8.02 -17.47
N PRO A 164 -21.01 7.24 -17.45
CA PRO A 164 -22.17 7.50 -16.61
C PRO A 164 -21.89 7.19 -15.13
N TRP A 165 -22.63 7.83 -14.22
CA TRP A 165 -22.49 7.61 -12.77
C TRP A 165 -22.77 6.16 -12.37
N ASP A 166 -23.71 5.50 -13.04
CA ASP A 166 -24.03 4.09 -12.80
C ASP A 166 -22.82 3.18 -13.06
N PHE A 167 -22.00 3.52 -14.06
CA PHE A 167 -20.76 2.79 -14.35
C PHE A 167 -19.74 2.96 -13.23
N ILE A 168 -19.63 4.15 -12.64
CA ILE A 168 -18.72 4.39 -11.51
C ILE A 168 -19.13 3.56 -10.30
N THR A 169 -20.42 3.50 -9.99
CA THR A 169 -20.92 2.66 -8.89
C THR A 169 -20.59 1.19 -9.14
N PHE A 170 -20.82 0.70 -10.36
CA PHE A 170 -20.46 -0.66 -10.75
C PHE A 170 -18.95 -0.91 -10.63
N GLN A 171 -18.11 0.00 -11.12
CA GLN A 171 -16.66 -0.08 -11.03
C GLN A 171 -16.20 -0.17 -9.57
N ILE A 172 -16.72 0.67 -8.67
CA ILE A 172 -16.38 0.62 -7.24
C ILE A 172 -16.72 -0.76 -6.67
N LEU A 173 -17.91 -1.29 -6.96
CA LEU A 173 -18.33 -2.62 -6.49
C LEU A 173 -17.42 -3.74 -6.98
N VAL A 174 -16.91 -3.65 -8.21
CA VAL A 174 -15.97 -4.64 -8.78
C VAL A 174 -14.57 -4.51 -8.17
N LEU A 175 -14.10 -3.29 -7.89
CA LEU A 175 -12.74 -3.07 -7.39
C LEU A 175 -12.59 -3.39 -5.89
N GLN A 176 -13.63 -3.25 -5.08
CA GLN A 176 -13.56 -3.52 -3.63
C GLN A 176 -13.07 -4.96 -3.30
N PRO A 177 -13.62 -6.03 -3.92
CA PRO A 177 -13.09 -7.38 -3.76
C PRO A 177 -11.60 -7.51 -4.14
N CYS A 178 -11.15 -6.78 -5.18
CA CYS A 178 -9.74 -6.79 -5.61
C CYS A 178 -8.84 -6.15 -4.55
N TYR A 179 -9.23 -5.01 -3.97
CA TYR A 179 -8.51 -4.42 -2.86
C TYR A 179 -8.50 -5.30 -1.62
N LEU A 180 -9.57 -6.09 -1.39
CA LEU A 180 -9.64 -7.03 -0.26
C LEU A 180 -8.64 -8.16 -0.46
N ALA A 181 -8.66 -8.78 -1.64
CA ALA A 181 -7.70 -9.82 -2.02
C ALA A 181 -6.25 -9.29 -1.94
N GLY A 182 -6.00 -8.10 -2.47
CA GLY A 182 -4.71 -7.41 -2.38
C GLY A 182 -4.26 -7.25 -0.94
N SER A 183 -5.14 -6.78 -0.05
CA SER A 183 -4.84 -6.57 1.37
C SER A 183 -4.47 -7.87 2.11
N VAL A 184 -5.10 -9.00 1.77
CA VAL A 184 -4.74 -10.33 2.30
C VAL A 184 -3.33 -10.72 1.87
N ILE A 185 -3.01 -10.56 0.58
CA ILE A 185 -1.69 -10.88 0.04
C ILE A 185 -0.63 -9.96 0.67
N THR A 186 -0.93 -8.67 0.80
CA THR A 186 -0.09 -7.66 1.46
C THR A 186 0.25 -8.06 2.88
N TYR A 187 -0.70 -8.59 3.65
CA TYR A 187 -0.41 -9.07 5.01
C TYR A 187 0.67 -10.15 5.00
N GLY A 188 0.56 -11.12 4.09
CA GLY A 188 1.54 -12.17 3.89
C GLY A 188 2.92 -11.61 3.52
N LEU A 189 2.95 -10.65 2.59
CA LEU A 189 4.19 -9.99 2.16
C LEU A 189 4.85 -9.22 3.31
N MET A 190 4.10 -8.36 4.02
CA MET A 190 4.61 -7.58 5.15
C MET A 190 5.20 -8.47 6.23
N ARG A 191 4.57 -9.61 6.50
CA ARG A 191 5.09 -10.59 7.45
C ARG A 191 6.42 -11.19 6.99
N ARG A 192 6.53 -11.58 5.72
CA ARG A 192 7.79 -12.08 5.16
C ARG A 192 8.89 -11.02 5.21
N LEU A 193 8.58 -9.76 4.91
CA LEU A 193 9.53 -8.64 5.01
C LEU A 193 10.04 -8.44 6.44
N VAL A 194 9.16 -8.54 7.43
CA VAL A 194 9.54 -8.47 8.84
C VAL A 194 10.38 -9.68 9.27
N GLN A 195 10.01 -10.90 8.85
CA GLN A 195 10.75 -12.13 9.17
C GLN A 195 12.14 -12.14 8.53
N ALA A 196 12.25 -11.67 7.29
CA ALA A 196 13.52 -11.52 6.57
C ALA A 196 14.40 -10.38 7.13
N ARG A 197 13.94 -9.66 8.17
CA ARG A 197 14.64 -8.52 8.77
C ARG A 197 14.90 -7.37 7.79
N LEU A 198 14.11 -7.30 6.72
CA LEU A 198 14.15 -6.23 5.72
C LEU A 198 13.32 -5.01 6.16
N ALA A 199 12.49 -5.16 7.21
CA ALA A 199 11.81 -4.05 7.84
C ALA A 199 12.79 -3.16 8.64
N PRO A 200 12.58 -1.82 8.69
CA PRO A 200 13.48 -0.91 9.40
C PRO A 200 13.63 -1.29 10.88
N LYS A 201 14.81 -1.80 11.28
CA LYS A 201 15.12 -2.18 12.67
C LYS A 201 15.54 -0.99 13.55
N GLU A 202 16.12 0.04 12.95
CA GLU A 202 16.88 1.08 13.67
C GLU A 202 16.00 2.08 14.45
N ARG A 203 14.72 2.26 14.07
CA ARG A 203 13.87 3.29 14.71
C ARG A 203 13.26 2.88 16.06
N ALA A 204 13.21 1.58 16.35
CA ALA A 204 12.76 1.09 17.66
C ALA A 204 13.78 1.35 18.78
N GLY A 205 15.06 1.55 18.45
CA GLY A 205 16.12 1.86 19.41
C GLY A 205 16.06 3.30 19.93
N LYS A 206 15.72 4.27 19.08
CA LYS A 206 15.67 5.71 19.46
C LYS A 206 14.59 6.03 20.49
N VAL A 207 13.38 5.46 20.33
CA VAL A 207 12.27 5.65 21.29
C VAL A 207 12.63 5.15 22.69
N ARG A 208 13.57 4.20 22.81
CA ARG A 208 14.00 3.64 24.10
C ARG A 208 15.08 4.47 24.79
N ILE A 209 15.75 5.38 24.07
CA ILE A 209 16.79 6.26 24.62
C ILE A 209 16.20 7.59 25.06
N ASP A 210 15.14 8.06 24.39
CA ASP A 210 14.45 9.30 24.74
C ASP A 210 13.46 9.14 25.92
N GLU A 211 13.28 7.92 26.45
CA GLU A 211 12.47 7.59 27.66
C GLU A 211 13.35 7.23 28.89
N VAL A 212 14.66 7.50 28.87
CA VAL A 212 15.58 7.29 30.02
C VAL A 212 16.17 8.60 30.50
#